data_AF-A0A0S4UU41-F1
#
_entry.id   AF-A0A0S4UU41-F1
#
_cell.length_a   1.000
_cell.length_b   1.000
_cell.length_c   1.000
_cell.angle_alpha   90.00
_cell.angle_beta   90.00
_cell.angle_gamma   90.00
#
_symmetry.space_group_name_H-M   'P 1'
#
loop_
_entity.id
_entity.type
_entity.pdbx_description
1 polymer ?
#
loop_
_entity_poly.entity_id
_entity_poly.type
_entity_poly.pdbx_seq_one_letter_code
_entity_poly.pdbx_strand_id
1 'polypeptide(L)'
;MKLHPTTVTFDDVSQRIYHPATRYHPETTSFNFTANGKREYAVSIGGNVKVQNGMTVTALLGEPGNWQTLRGWVDHETGTISGIRPPSLTVLHAALCVLPIALTPMYVMPLFGVGEWEPRAALSVIFGMAVLLAIFNLSRAWKARTALKMLRGLKSVDTAPQAVVSAEAGHDGA
;
A
#
# COMPACT_ATOMS: atom_id res chain seq x y z
N MET A 1 -4.00 5.12 -12.78
CA MET A 1 -2.54 5.16 -12.55
C MET A 1 -1.96 3.86 -13.06
N LYS A 2 -1.06 3.92 -14.04
CA LYS A 2 -0.27 2.75 -14.46
C LYS A 2 0.84 2.58 -13.43
N LEU A 3 1.07 1.35 -12.98
CA LEU A 3 2.18 1.03 -12.11
C LEU A 3 3.27 0.39 -12.97
N HIS A 4 4.52 0.72 -12.67
CA HIS A 4 5.67 0.31 -13.46
C HIS A 4 6.51 -0.64 -12.60
N PRO A 5 6.49 -1.95 -12.88
CA PRO A 5 7.39 -2.88 -12.21
C PRO A 5 8.82 -2.66 -12.71
N THR A 6 9.76 -2.54 -11.77
CA THR A 6 11.18 -2.39 -12.03
C THR A 6 11.94 -3.36 -11.14
N THR A 7 12.66 -4.29 -11.75
CA THR A 7 13.55 -5.20 -11.03
C THR A 7 14.94 -4.59 -10.90
N VAL A 8 15.50 -4.65 -9.70
CA VAL A 8 16.79 -4.04 -9.37
C VAL A 8 17.49 -4.86 -8.30
N THR A 9 18.81 -4.94 -8.39
CA THR A 9 19.67 -5.44 -7.32
C THR A 9 20.36 -4.25 -6.67
N PHE A 10 20.30 -4.15 -5.35
CA PHE A 10 20.95 -3.07 -4.61
C PHE A 10 22.44 -3.37 -4.47
N ASP A 11 23.28 -2.69 -5.24
CA ASP A 11 24.74 -2.84 -5.19
C ASP A 11 25.28 -2.33 -3.84
N ASP A 12 24.80 -1.17 -3.41
CA ASP A 12 25.13 -0.54 -2.13
C ASP A 12 23.91 0.15 -1.53
N VAL A 13 23.74 0.05 -0.21
CA VAL A 13 22.65 0.66 0.56
C VAL A 13 23.26 1.48 1.69
N SER A 14 22.83 2.72 1.81
CA SER A 14 23.33 3.65 2.82
C SER A 14 22.18 4.42 3.49
N GLN A 15 22.46 4.96 4.68
CA GLN A 15 21.55 5.83 5.44
C GLN A 15 20.15 5.24 5.65
N ARG A 16 20.06 3.95 5.98
CA ARG A 16 18.79 3.31 6.35
C ARG A 16 18.31 3.85 7.70
N ILE A 17 17.21 4.60 7.70
CA ILE A 17 16.58 5.19 8.87
C ILE A 17 15.15 4.67 8.96
N TYR A 18 14.77 4.14 10.12
CA TYR A 18 13.39 3.78 10.42
C TYR A 18 12.69 4.95 11.12
N HIS A 19 11.54 5.34 10.58
CA HIS A 19 10.66 6.34 11.16
C HIS A 19 9.43 5.62 11.75
N PRO A 20 9.24 5.62 13.07
CA PRO A 20 8.06 5.05 13.68
C PRO A 20 6.80 5.83 13.30
N ALA A 21 5.65 5.17 13.36
CA ALA A 21 4.38 5.81 13.07
C ALA A 21 4.11 6.98 14.02
N THR A 22 3.63 8.10 13.47
CA THR A 22 3.17 9.27 14.22
C THR A 22 1.70 9.52 13.93
N ARG A 23 1.09 10.51 14.62
CA ARG A 23 -0.30 10.91 14.35
C ARG A 23 -0.54 11.42 12.92
N TYR A 24 0.51 11.88 12.24
CA TYR A 24 0.43 12.49 10.91
C TYR A 24 1.03 11.61 9.82
N HIS A 25 2.05 10.82 10.15
CA HIS A 25 2.80 10.03 9.19
C HIS A 25 2.77 8.54 9.54
N PRO A 26 2.53 7.67 8.56
CA PRO A 26 2.69 6.22 8.76
C PRO A 26 4.15 5.89 9.10
N GLU A 27 4.39 4.72 9.71
CA GLU A 27 5.75 4.16 9.78
C GLU A 27 6.34 3.98 8.39
N THR A 28 7.60 4.37 8.24
CA THR A 28 8.34 4.30 6.98
C THR A 28 9.81 3.98 7.24
N THR A 29 10.46 3.34 6.27
CA THR A 29 11.91 3.21 6.22
C THR A 29 12.43 4.05 5.06
N SER A 30 13.33 4.98 5.37
CA SER A 30 14.04 5.83 4.41
C SER A 30 15.46 5.29 4.20
N PHE A 31 15.96 5.29 2.98
CA PHE A 31 17.32 4.84 2.66
C PHE A 31 17.77 5.39 1.30
N ASN A 32 19.09 5.32 1.07
CA ASN A 32 19.68 5.56 -0.24
C ASN A 32 20.22 4.24 -0.76
N PHE A 33 20.23 4.05 -2.08
CA PHE A 33 20.87 2.89 -2.67
C PHE A 33 21.54 3.22 -3.99
N THR A 34 22.50 2.41 -4.39
CA THR A 34 23.09 2.41 -5.72
C THR A 34 22.71 1.12 -6.41
N ALA A 35 22.29 1.22 -7.66
CA ALA A 35 22.04 0.07 -8.52
C ALA A 35 22.36 0.39 -9.97
N ASN A 36 22.97 -0.56 -10.68
CA ASN A 36 23.37 -0.40 -12.08
C ASN A 36 24.22 0.87 -12.29
N GLY A 37 25.08 1.20 -11.32
CA GLY A 37 25.92 2.39 -11.34
C GLY A 37 25.18 3.73 -11.12
N LYS A 38 23.86 3.72 -10.87
CA LYS A 38 23.07 4.92 -10.55
C LYS A 38 22.72 4.95 -9.07
N ARG A 39 22.98 6.08 -8.42
CA ARG A 39 22.61 6.31 -7.02
C ARG A 39 21.26 6.99 -6.92
N GLU A 40 20.37 6.40 -6.13
CA GLU A 40 19.04 6.90 -5.80
C GLU A 40 19.03 7.36 -4.34
N TYR A 41 18.44 8.54 -4.10
CA TYR A 41 18.45 9.21 -2.80
C TYR A 41 17.06 9.34 -2.21
N ALA A 42 16.98 9.38 -0.88
CA ALA A 42 15.77 9.61 -0.10
C ALA A 42 14.60 8.69 -0.48
N VAL A 43 14.92 7.44 -0.83
CA VAL A 43 13.93 6.44 -1.18
C VAL A 43 13.20 6.03 0.09
N SER A 44 11.88 6.04 0.04
CA SER A 44 11.03 5.79 1.21
C SER A 44 10.08 4.63 0.91
N ILE A 45 10.03 3.65 1.81
CA ILE A 45 9.10 2.52 1.77
C ILE A 45 8.26 2.47 3.04
N GLY A 46 6.99 2.07 2.92
CA GLY A 46 6.10 1.93 4.06
C GLY A 46 6.46 0.74 4.97
N GLY A 47 6.39 0.95 6.28
CA GLY A 47 6.70 -0.06 7.31
C GLY A 47 8.17 -0.17 7.64
N ASN A 48 8.49 -0.98 8.66
CA ASN A 48 9.87 -1.30 9.04
C ASN A 48 10.44 -2.39 8.11
N VAL A 49 11.18 -1.97 7.07
CA VAL A 49 11.72 -2.88 6.07
C VAL A 49 13.23 -3.04 6.24
N LYS A 50 13.70 -4.29 6.30
CA LYS A 50 15.13 -4.60 6.26
C LYS A 50 15.63 -4.42 4.83
N VAL A 51 16.46 -3.40 4.62
CA VAL A 51 17.14 -3.15 3.34
C VAL A 51 18.63 -3.44 3.53
N GLN A 52 19.21 -4.20 2.60
CA GLN A 52 20.58 -4.72 2.65
C GLN A 52 21.23 -4.72 1.26
N ASN A 53 22.56 -4.71 1.21
CA ASN A 53 23.33 -4.82 -0.04
C ASN A 53 23.16 -6.22 -0.63
N GLY A 54 23.18 -6.33 -1.95
CA GLY A 54 22.96 -7.57 -2.71
C GLY A 54 21.50 -8.00 -2.81
N MET A 55 20.56 -7.31 -2.15
CA MET A 55 19.14 -7.63 -2.20
C MET A 55 18.56 -7.34 -3.60
N THR A 56 17.95 -8.35 -4.22
CA THR A 56 17.20 -8.19 -5.48
C THR A 56 15.73 -8.03 -5.19
N VAL A 57 15.13 -6.96 -5.71
CA VAL A 57 13.71 -6.66 -5.53
C VAL A 57 13.04 -6.30 -6.84
N THR A 58 11.76 -6.66 -6.99
CA THR A 58 10.88 -6.06 -7.99
C THR A 58 10.02 -5.01 -7.33
N ALA A 59 10.35 -3.74 -7.57
CA ALA A 59 9.64 -2.59 -7.07
C ALA A 59 8.50 -2.17 -7.99
N LEU A 60 7.38 -1.73 -7.41
CA LEU A 60 6.30 -1.04 -8.14
C LEU A 60 6.43 0.46 -7.95
N LEU A 61 6.73 1.16 -9.03
CA LEU A 61 6.81 2.61 -9.08
C LEU A 61 5.51 3.20 -9.68
N GLY A 62 5.13 4.38 -9.20
CA GLY A 62 4.02 5.15 -9.79
C GLY A 62 4.41 5.83 -11.10
N GLU A 63 5.69 6.20 -11.23
CA GLU A 63 6.29 6.78 -12.42
C GLU A 63 7.57 5.99 -12.76
N PRO A 64 7.81 5.71 -14.05
CA PRO A 64 8.96 4.91 -14.46
C PRO A 64 10.27 5.61 -14.07
N GLY A 65 11.14 4.90 -13.35
CA GLY A 65 12.44 5.40 -12.89
C GLY A 65 12.39 6.40 -11.74
N ASN A 66 11.20 6.77 -11.24
CA ASN A 66 11.06 7.68 -10.10
C ASN A 66 10.83 6.90 -8.79
N TRP A 67 11.90 6.67 -8.05
CA TRP A 67 11.89 5.92 -6.79
C TRP A 67 11.16 6.62 -5.63
N GLN A 68 10.86 7.92 -5.75
CA GLN A 68 10.03 8.64 -4.77
C GLN A 68 8.55 8.22 -4.88
N THR A 69 8.16 7.61 -6.00
CA THR A 69 6.80 7.10 -6.22
C THR A 69 6.64 5.62 -5.85
N LEU A 70 7.62 5.04 -5.16
CA LEU A 70 7.61 3.65 -4.71
C LEU A 70 6.35 3.33 -3.89
N ARG A 71 5.63 2.29 -4.33
CA ARG A 71 4.41 1.80 -3.65
C ARG A 71 4.67 0.58 -2.78
N GLY A 72 5.68 -0.20 -3.12
CA GLY A 72 6.05 -1.45 -2.47
C GLY A 72 6.87 -2.31 -3.42
N TRP A 73 7.38 -3.42 -2.90
CA TRP A 73 8.19 -4.35 -3.68
C TRP A 73 8.01 -5.79 -3.22
N VAL A 74 8.46 -6.71 -4.06
CA VAL A 74 8.70 -8.11 -3.71
C VAL A 74 10.20 -8.29 -3.57
N ASP A 75 10.62 -8.82 -2.44
CA ASP A 75 11.96 -9.37 -2.25
C ASP A 75 12.07 -10.74 -2.94
N HIS A 76 13.05 -10.92 -3.81
CA HIS A 76 13.26 -12.16 -4.55
C HIS A 76 13.91 -13.27 -3.72
N GLU A 77 14.66 -12.92 -2.69
CA GLU A 77 15.32 -13.89 -1.80
C GLU A 77 14.29 -14.52 -0.86
N THR A 78 13.45 -13.70 -0.22
CA THR A 78 12.47 -14.17 0.77
C THR A 78 11.06 -14.34 0.21
N GLY A 79 10.77 -13.80 -0.98
CA GLY A 79 9.42 -13.70 -1.52
C GLY A 79 8.50 -12.76 -0.73
N THR A 80 9.05 -11.92 0.15
CA THR A 80 8.27 -11.05 1.03
C THR A 80 7.80 -9.80 0.29
N ILE A 81 6.52 -9.44 0.48
CA ILE A 81 5.95 -8.20 -0.04
C ILE A 81 6.06 -7.11 1.02
N SER A 82 6.74 -6.01 0.68
CA SER A 82 6.97 -4.87 1.59
C SER A 82 6.38 -3.57 1.03
N GLY A 83 6.18 -2.57 1.89
CA GLY A 83 5.70 -1.23 1.49
C GLY A 83 4.18 -1.07 1.38
N ILE A 84 3.44 -2.18 1.24
CA ILE A 84 1.97 -2.15 1.15
C ILE A 84 1.37 -2.49 2.51
N ARG A 85 0.72 -1.49 3.15
CA ARG A 85 -0.08 -1.76 4.35
C ARG A 85 -1.30 -2.62 4.02
N PRO A 86 -1.67 -3.57 4.89
CA PRO A 86 -2.87 -4.37 4.70
C PRO A 86 -4.11 -3.46 4.69
N PRO A 87 -5.04 -3.67 3.74
CA PRO A 87 -6.23 -2.83 3.60
C PRO A 87 -7.26 -3.02 4.72
N SER A 88 -7.06 -3.97 5.65
CA SER A 88 -8.00 -4.30 6.73
C SER A 88 -8.19 -3.14 7.70
N LEU A 89 -7.11 -2.46 8.08
CA LEU A 89 -7.16 -1.32 9.00
C LEU A 89 -7.86 -0.10 8.40
N THR A 90 -7.68 0.18 7.11
CA THR A 90 -8.37 1.26 6.40
C THR A 90 -9.84 0.95 6.15
N VAL A 91 -10.18 -0.31 5.88
CA VAL A 91 -11.58 -0.74 5.71
C VAL A 91 -12.34 -0.71 7.04
N LEU A 92 -11.71 -1.11 8.15
CA LEU A 92 -12.31 -1.02 9.49
C LEU A 92 -12.61 0.44 9.89
N HIS A 93 -11.64 1.35 9.68
CA HIS A 93 -11.86 2.78 9.94
C HIS A 93 -12.95 3.37 9.04
N ALA A 94 -12.98 3.00 7.75
CA ALA A 94 -14.04 3.43 6.85
C ALA A 94 -15.42 2.89 7.30
N ALA A 95 -15.51 1.64 7.75
CA ALA A 95 -16.74 1.06 8.27
C ALA A 95 -17.23 1.76 9.56
N LEU A 96 -16.31 2.11 10.46
CA LEU A 96 -16.60 2.91 11.67
C LEU A 96 -17.11 4.32 11.34
N CYS A 97 -16.64 4.94 10.25
CA CYS A 97 -17.17 6.24 9.79
C CYS A 97 -18.55 6.14 9.13
N VAL A 98 -18.96 4.98 8.62
CA VAL A 98 -20.27 4.77 7.96
C VAL A 98 -21.37 4.36 8.96
N LEU A 99 -21.01 3.75 10.09
CA LEU A 99 -21.95 3.34 11.14
C LEU A 99 -22.83 4.50 11.70
N PRO A 100 -22.29 5.70 11.96
CA PRO A 100 -23.08 6.87 12.33
C PRO A 100 -24.05 7.29 11.22
N ILE A 101 -23.65 7.16 9.94
CA ILE A 101 -24.46 7.53 8.77
C ILE A 101 -25.76 6.70 8.70
N ALA A 102 -25.67 5.40 9.00
CA ALA A 102 -26.82 4.49 9.01
C ALA A 102 -27.74 4.69 10.23
N LEU A 103 -27.16 5.03 11.38
CA LEU A 103 -27.92 5.24 12.63
C LEU A 103 -28.58 6.62 12.71
N THR A 104 -28.05 7.63 12.00
CA THR A 104 -28.59 9.00 12.00
C THR A 104 -30.10 9.03 11.71
N PRO A 105 -30.63 8.51 10.57
CA PRO A 105 -32.06 8.58 10.28
C PRO A 105 -32.95 7.89 11.34
N MET A 106 -32.45 6.83 11.99
CA MET A 106 -33.15 6.11 13.05
C MET A 106 -33.22 6.91 14.36
N TYR A 107 -32.21 7.71 14.68
CA TYR A 107 -32.19 8.58 15.85
C TYR A 107 -32.88 9.94 15.63
N VAL A 108 -32.96 10.44 14.38
CA VAL A 108 -33.63 11.72 14.10
C VAL A 108 -35.15 11.55 13.90
N MET A 109 -35.62 10.39 13.46
CA MET A 109 -37.05 10.11 13.20
C MET A 109 -38.01 10.47 14.36
N PRO A 110 -37.68 10.20 15.64
CA PRO A 110 -38.55 10.51 16.78
C PRO A 110 -38.58 12.00 17.18
N LEU A 111 -37.68 12.84 16.64
CA LEU A 111 -37.60 14.28 16.94
C LEU A 111 -38.48 15.16 16.02
N PHE A 112 -39.13 14.58 15.00
CA PHE A 112 -39.92 15.32 14.01
C PHE A 112 -41.40 15.52 14.39
N GLY A 113 -41.67 15.70 15.69
CA GLY A 113 -42.85 16.42 16.15
C GLY A 113 -42.51 17.89 16.40
N VAL A 114 -42.89 18.76 15.46
CA VAL A 114 -43.08 20.23 15.61
C VAL A 114 -41.88 21.07 16.10
N GLY A 115 -41.37 21.97 15.25
CA GLY A 115 -40.60 23.14 15.70
C GLY A 115 -39.46 23.57 14.76
N GLU A 116 -39.50 24.81 14.29
CA GLU A 116 -38.53 25.43 13.38
C GLU A 116 -37.14 25.55 14.00
N TRP A 117 -36.18 24.79 13.48
CA TRP A 117 -34.76 25.01 13.71
C TRP A 117 -34.08 24.91 12.34
N GLU A 118 -33.23 25.89 11.98
CA GLU A 118 -32.36 25.85 10.80
C GLU A 118 -30.96 25.30 11.14
N PRO A 119 -30.74 23.96 11.19
CA PRO A 119 -29.41 23.38 11.04
C PRO A 119 -29.30 22.52 9.77
N ARG A 120 -30.15 22.78 8.76
CA ARG A 120 -30.23 22.00 7.51
C ARG A 120 -28.91 21.99 6.72
N ALA A 121 -28.17 23.10 6.77
CA ALA A 121 -26.88 23.22 6.09
C ALA A 121 -25.73 22.50 6.85
N ALA A 122 -25.75 22.50 8.17
CA ALA A 122 -24.66 21.91 8.96
C ALA A 122 -24.64 20.38 8.82
N LEU A 123 -25.81 19.73 8.84
CA LEU A 123 -25.92 18.27 8.70
C LEU A 123 -25.58 17.80 7.27
N SER A 124 -25.95 18.57 6.24
CA SER A 124 -25.60 18.23 4.85
C SER A 124 -24.10 18.36 4.58
N VAL A 125 -23.43 19.35 5.20
CA VAL A 125 -21.96 19.51 5.13
C VAL A 125 -21.25 18.35 5.83
N ILE A 126 -21.68 17.95 7.03
CA ILE A 126 -21.11 16.79 7.74
C ILE A 126 -21.28 15.50 6.92
N PHE A 127 -22.48 15.29 6.35
CA PHE A 127 -22.75 14.14 5.49
C PHE A 127 -21.87 14.13 4.23
N GLY A 128 -21.79 15.27 3.53
CA GLY A 128 -20.94 15.42 2.36
C GLY A 128 -19.47 15.14 2.68
N MET A 129 -18.96 15.66 3.81
CA MET A 129 -17.58 15.41 4.25
C MET A 129 -17.34 13.94 4.60
N ALA A 130 -18.29 13.28 5.28
CA ALA A 130 -18.19 11.86 5.61
C ALA A 130 -18.16 10.98 4.35
N VAL A 131 -19.00 11.27 3.36
CA VAL A 131 -19.02 10.55 2.07
C VAL A 131 -17.69 10.75 1.33
N LEU A 132 -17.16 11.98 1.28
CA LEU A 132 -15.86 12.26 0.66
C LEU A 132 -14.72 11.51 1.34
N LEU A 133 -14.70 11.48 2.67
CA LEU A 133 -13.72 10.71 3.45
C LEU A 133 -13.86 9.19 3.20
N ALA A 134 -15.07 8.68 3.11
CA ALA A 134 -15.33 7.26 2.80
C ALA A 134 -14.83 6.91 1.39
N ILE A 135 -15.16 7.72 0.38
CA ILE A 135 -14.67 7.55 -1.00
C ILE A 135 -13.15 7.63 -1.05
N PHE A 136 -12.55 8.61 -0.37
CA PHE A 136 -11.10 8.76 -0.32
C PHE A 136 -10.42 7.51 0.29
N ASN A 137 -10.90 7.04 1.43
CA ASN A 137 -10.37 5.83 2.08
C ASN A 137 -10.60 4.57 1.24
N LEU A 138 -11.77 4.42 0.63
CA LEU A 138 -12.07 3.30 -0.26
C LEU A 138 -11.17 3.32 -1.50
N SER A 139 -10.95 4.49 -2.10
CA SER A 139 -10.04 4.64 -3.24
C SER A 139 -8.60 4.27 -2.87
N ARG A 140 -8.15 4.62 -1.66
CA ARG A 140 -6.83 4.26 -1.12
C ARG A 140 -6.73 2.75 -0.91
N ALA A 141 -7.76 2.12 -0.35
CA ALA A 141 -7.82 0.67 -0.16
C ALA A 141 -7.83 -0.08 -1.50
N TRP A 142 -8.58 0.41 -2.49
CA TRP A 142 -8.59 -0.13 -3.85
C TRP A 142 -7.22 -0.04 -4.50
N LYS A 143 -6.55 1.11 -4.46
CA LYS A 143 -5.18 1.28 -4.98
C LYS A 143 -4.20 0.30 -4.33
N ALA A 144 -4.28 0.11 -3.00
CA ALA A 144 -3.44 -0.84 -2.29
C ALA A 144 -3.72 -2.31 -2.69
N ARG A 145 -4.99 -2.69 -2.86
CA ARG A 145 -5.39 -4.02 -3.36
C ARG A 145 -4.86 -4.30 -4.76
N THR A 146 -4.96 -3.33 -5.66
CA THR A 146 -4.44 -3.45 -7.03
C THR A 146 -2.93 -3.63 -7.04
N ALA A 147 -2.20 -2.80 -6.28
CA ALA A 147 -0.75 -2.94 -6.14
C ALA A 147 -0.34 -4.31 -5.57
N LEU A 148 -1.06 -4.77 -4.53
CA LEU A 148 -0.81 -6.09 -3.94
C LEU A 148 -1.08 -7.24 -4.91
N LYS A 149 -2.14 -7.15 -5.73
CA LYS A 149 -2.44 -8.14 -6.76
C LYS A 149 -1.33 -8.19 -7.81
N MET A 150 -0.80 -7.04 -8.22
CA MET A 150 0.34 -6.97 -9.14
C MET A 150 1.60 -7.61 -8.54
N LEU A 151 1.97 -7.27 -7.30
CA LEU A 151 3.13 -7.87 -6.64
C LEU A 151 2.99 -9.39 -6.45
N ARG A 152 1.78 -9.87 -6.10
CA ARG A 152 1.52 -11.31 -6.04
C ARG A 152 1.66 -11.98 -7.40
N GLY A 153 1.22 -11.33 -8.47
CA GLY A 153 1.44 -11.80 -9.84
C GLY A 153 2.92 -11.92 -10.18
N LEU A 154 3.72 -10.89 -9.87
CA LEU A 154 5.17 -10.91 -10.08
C LEU A 154 5.84 -12.04 -9.29
N LYS A 155 5.49 -12.19 -8.00
CA LYS A 155 5.97 -13.30 -7.17
C LYS A 155 5.67 -14.67 -7.78
N SER A 156 4.46 -14.88 -8.31
CA SER A 156 4.10 -16.16 -8.95
C SER A 156 4.87 -16.41 -10.24
N VAL A 157 5.17 -15.36 -11.02
CA VAL A 157 5.96 -15.46 -12.25
C VAL A 157 7.41 -15.77 -11.97
N ASP A 158 8.01 -15.28 -10.88
CA ASP A 158 9.40 -15.64 -10.51
C ASP A 158 9.50 -17.07 -9.97
N THR A 159 8.45 -17.56 -9.29
CA THR A 159 8.45 -18.91 -8.68
C THR A 159 8.20 -20.02 -9.71
N ALA A 160 7.40 -19.76 -10.75
CA ALA A 160 7.06 -20.75 -11.79
C ALA A 160 8.25 -21.27 -12.63
N PRO A 161 9.19 -20.44 -13.13
CA PRO A 161 10.30 -20.91 -13.95
C PRO A 161 11.28 -21.81 -13.20
N GLN A 162 11.47 -21.62 -11.88
CA GLN A 162 12.34 -22.51 -11.08
C GLN A 162 11.70 -23.88 -10.79
N ALA A 163 10.38 -23.95 -10.69
CA ALA A 163 9.67 -25.20 -10.43
C ALA A 163 9.71 -26.16 -11.63
N VAL A 164 9.64 -25.65 -12.86
CA VAL A 164 9.67 -26.48 -14.09
C VAL A 164 11.08 -27.04 -14.33
N VAL A 165 12.13 -26.24 -14.14
CA VAL A 165 13.52 -26.69 -14.30
C VAL A 165 13.93 -27.72 -13.23
N SER A 166 13.43 -27.57 -12.00
CA SER A 166 13.70 -28.54 -10.92
C SER A 166 12.94 -29.86 -11.09
N ALA A 167 11.79 -29.85 -11.77
CA ALA A 167 11.02 -31.06 -12.07
C ALA A 167 11.64 -31.88 -13.22
N GLU A 168 12.30 -31.22 -14.18
CA GLU A 168 12.96 -31.87 -15.31
C GLU A 168 14.31 -32.51 -14.89
N ALA A 169 15.07 -31.84 -14.01
CA ALA A 169 16.34 -32.36 -13.50
C ALA A 169 16.21 -33.58 -12.55
N GLY A 170 15.00 -33.92 -12.11
CA GLY A 170 14.72 -35.07 -11.25
C GLY A 170 14.31 -36.34 -12.00
N HIS A 171 14.14 -36.30 -13.33
CA HIS A 171 13.62 -37.43 -14.11
C HIS A 171 14.69 -38.22 -14.90
N ASP A 172 15.90 -37.68 -15.06
CA ASP A 172 16.98 -38.33 -15.84
C ASP A 172 17.97 -39.14 -14.98
N GLY A 173 17.59 -39.46 -13.73
CA GLY A 173 18.43 -40.20 -12.79
C GLY A 173 17.68 -41.39 -12.17
N ALA A 174 17.28 -42.37 -12.99
CA ALA A 174 16.84 -43.69 -12.54
C ALA A 174 17.28 -44.78 -13.52
#